data_AF-A0A9P7GDV7-F1
#
_entry.id   AF-A0A9P7GDV7-F1
#
_cell.length_a   1.000
_cell.length_b   1.000
_cell.length_c   1.000
_cell.angle_alpha   90.00
_cell.angle_beta   90.00
_cell.angle_gamma   90.00
#
_symmetry.space_group_name_H-M   'P 1'
#
loop_
_entity.id
_entity.type
_entity.pdbx_description
1 polymer ?
#
loop_
_entity_poly.entity_id
_entity_poly.type
_entity_poly.pdbx_seq_one_letter_code
_entity_poly.pdbx_strand_id
1 'polypeptide(L)'
;MGGTSDLTVTIRYYGTKAQDFYPNSSKGLKVLKEDLLTLKLPHPKSENVKITKGQCVFKWLNVSVNGVLHKHLVTKIWGRNNENAHIQRAALEELSMHVISPSKLAFSI
;
A
#
# COMPACT_ATOMS: atom_id res chain seq x y z
N MET A 1 -9.87 29.26 7.88
CA MET A 1 -10.69 28.17 8.47
C MET A 1 -10.05 26.84 8.09
N GLY A 2 -9.54 26.08 9.06
CA GLY A 2 -8.95 24.77 8.80
C GLY A 2 -10.02 23.68 8.92
N GLY A 3 -10.45 23.13 7.78
CA GLY A 3 -11.38 22.00 7.79
C GLY A 3 -10.73 20.72 8.32
N THR A 4 -11.55 19.79 8.80
CA THR A 4 -11.15 18.41 9.06
C THR A 4 -11.73 17.50 7.99
N SER A 5 -11.05 16.41 7.67
CA SER A 5 -11.50 15.42 6.69
C SER A 5 -11.06 14.02 7.09
N ASP A 6 -11.85 13.04 6.71
CA ASP A 6 -11.49 11.64 6.89
C ASP A 6 -10.61 11.18 5.72
N LEU A 7 -9.49 10.54 6.04
CA LEU A 7 -8.55 10.01 5.05
C LEU A 7 -8.67 8.50 5.01
N THR A 8 -9.08 7.97 3.87
CA THR A 8 -9.17 6.53 3.62
C THR A 8 -8.10 6.11 2.63
N VAL A 9 -7.35 5.06 2.97
CA VAL A 9 -6.34 4.46 2.10
C VAL A 9 -6.70 3.00 1.87
N THR A 10 -6.54 2.57 0.62
CA THR A 10 -6.75 1.20 0.20
C THR A 10 -5.46 0.66 -0.39
N ILE A 11 -4.96 -0.44 0.16
CA ILE A 11 -3.82 -1.19 -0.38
C ILE A 11 -4.37 -2.49 -0.98
N ARG A 12 -4.05 -2.72 -2.26
CA ARG A 12 -4.38 -3.97 -2.97
C ARG A 12 -3.13 -4.81 -3.11
N TYR A 13 -3.25 -6.07 -2.74
CA TYR A 13 -2.21 -7.08 -2.77
C TYR A 13 -2.48 -8.06 -3.91
N TYR A 14 -1.43 -8.44 -4.62
CA TYR A 14 -1.48 -9.39 -5.73
C TYR A 14 -0.54 -10.57 -5.48
N GLY A 15 -0.70 -11.64 -6.25
CA GLY A 15 0.15 -12.84 -6.17
C GLY A 15 0.00 -13.62 -4.86
N THR A 16 1.08 -14.29 -4.45
CA THR A 16 1.12 -15.10 -3.22
C THR A 16 0.83 -14.28 -1.97
N LYS A 17 1.27 -13.01 -1.94
CA LYS A 17 1.03 -12.08 -0.83
C LYS A 17 -0.45 -11.79 -0.61
N ALA A 18 -1.28 -11.83 -1.65
CA ALA A 18 -2.73 -11.67 -1.52
C ALA A 18 -3.37 -12.76 -0.65
N GLN A 19 -2.73 -13.94 -0.56
CA GLN A 19 -3.21 -15.05 0.26
C GLN A 19 -3.05 -14.78 1.76
N ASP A 20 -2.16 -13.88 2.18
CA ASP A 20 -2.05 -13.50 3.58
C ASP A 20 -3.15 -12.50 4.00
N PHE A 21 -3.92 -11.96 3.06
CA PHE A 21 -5.01 -10.99 3.29
C PHE A 21 -6.39 -11.62 3.10
N TYR A 22 -6.61 -12.84 3.59
CA TYR A 22 -7.98 -13.36 3.77
C TYR A 22 -8.59 -12.86 5.10
N PRO A 23 -9.93 -12.75 5.20
CA PRO A 23 -10.62 -12.21 6.39
C PRO A 23 -10.27 -12.88 7.73
N ASN A 24 -9.69 -14.09 7.71
CA ASN A 24 -9.33 -14.88 8.89
C ASN A 24 -7.82 -15.08 9.06
N SER A 25 -6.99 -14.40 8.26
CA SER A 25 -5.54 -14.53 8.35
C SER A 25 -4.98 -13.60 9.44
N SER A 26 -4.37 -14.18 10.47
CA SER A 26 -3.61 -13.43 11.47
C SER A 26 -2.34 -12.79 10.91
N LYS A 27 -1.89 -13.23 9.71
CA LYS A 27 -0.68 -12.72 9.05
C LYS A 27 -0.92 -11.38 8.36
N GLY A 28 -2.12 -11.12 7.84
CA GLY A 28 -2.41 -9.91 7.05
C GLY A 28 -2.13 -8.61 7.80
N LEU A 29 -2.42 -8.56 9.11
CA LEU A 29 -2.12 -7.38 9.93
C LEU A 29 -0.61 -7.19 10.13
N LYS A 30 0.16 -8.28 10.27
CA LYS A 30 1.62 -8.21 10.41
C LYS A 30 2.27 -7.72 9.12
N VAL A 31 1.88 -8.30 7.98
CA VAL A 31 2.34 -7.88 6.66
C VAL A 31 1.99 -6.42 6.39
N LEU A 32 0.76 -6.00 6.73
CA LEU A 32 0.37 -4.59 6.65
C LEU A 32 1.28 -3.68 7.47
N LYS A 33 1.62 -4.05 8.71
CA LYS A 33 2.50 -3.24 9.57
C LYS A 33 3.90 -3.07 8.96
N GLU A 34 4.46 -4.15 8.42
CA GLU A 34 5.77 -4.16 7.74
C GLU A 34 5.75 -3.30 6.46
N ASP A 35 4.67 -3.40 5.68
CA ASP A 35 4.50 -2.60 4.46
C ASP A 35 4.34 -1.11 4.77
N LEU A 36 3.51 -0.76 5.77
CA LEU A 36 3.35 0.63 6.20
C LEU A 36 4.68 1.21 6.70
N LEU A 37 5.48 0.43 7.42
CA LEU A 37 6.82 0.85 7.86
C LEU A 37 7.74 1.10 6.66
N THR A 38 7.77 0.17 5.69
CA THR A 38 8.57 0.29 4.46
C THR A 38 8.18 1.52 3.64
N LEU A 39 6.88 1.77 3.50
CA LEU A 39 6.33 2.94 2.80
C LEU A 39 6.45 4.24 3.61
N LYS A 40 6.93 4.15 4.86
CA LYS A 40 6.98 5.25 5.85
C LYS A 40 5.62 5.90 6.06
N LEU A 41 4.56 5.11 5.96
CA LEU A 41 3.20 5.52 6.25
C LEU A 41 2.92 5.33 7.75
N PRO A 42 2.23 6.28 8.39
CA PRO A 42 1.84 6.12 9.79
C PRO A 42 0.91 4.90 9.95
N HIS A 43 0.94 4.26 11.11
CA HIS A 43 0.04 3.15 11.39
C HIS A 43 -1.36 3.66 11.76
N PRO A 44 -2.43 3.21 11.08
CA PRO A 44 -3.80 3.45 11.54
C PRO A 44 -4.07 2.67 12.83
N LYS A 45 -5.08 3.11 13.59
CA LYS A 45 -5.56 2.32 14.72
C LYS A 45 -6.16 1.00 14.23
N SER A 46 -5.96 -0.09 14.98
CA SER A 46 -6.39 -1.44 14.59
C SER A 46 -7.87 -1.55 14.29
N GLU A 47 -8.72 -0.86 15.05
CA GLU A 47 -10.17 -0.82 14.87
C GLU A 47 -10.61 -0.15 13.55
N ASN A 48 -9.70 0.62 12.93
CA ASN A 48 -9.94 1.30 11.67
C ASN A 48 -9.38 0.54 10.47
N VAL A 49 -8.89 -0.70 10.65
CA VAL A 49 -8.35 -1.54 9.59
C VAL A 49 -9.36 -2.63 9.24
N LYS A 50 -9.71 -2.71 7.96
CA LYS A 50 -10.57 -3.76 7.39
C LYS A 50 -9.78 -4.55 6.37
N ILE A 51 -9.54 -5.82 6.67
CA ILE A 51 -8.93 -6.77 5.74
C ILE A 51 -10.04 -7.51 4.98
N THR A 52 -9.89 -7.57 3.67
CA THR A 52 -10.74 -8.27 2.72
C THR A 52 -9.83 -9.04 1.76
N LYS A 53 -10.36 -10.03 1.04
CA LYS A 53 -9.56 -10.90 0.16
C LYS A 53 -8.64 -10.09 -0.77
N GLY A 54 -7.33 -10.13 -0.51
CA GLY A 54 -6.31 -9.44 -1.30
C GLY A 54 -6.31 -7.91 -1.15
N GLN A 55 -7.02 -7.35 -0.18
CA GLN A 55 -7.11 -5.89 0.01
C GLN A 55 -7.20 -5.53 1.49
N CYS A 56 -6.49 -4.46 1.85
CA CYS A 56 -6.62 -3.82 3.14
C CYS A 56 -7.16 -2.39 2.95
N VAL A 57 -8.18 -2.01 3.72
CA VAL A 57 -8.70 -0.64 3.78
C VAL A 57 -8.50 -0.12 5.19
N PHE A 58 -7.94 1.07 5.33
CA PHE A 58 -7.83 1.73 6.63
C PHE A 58 -8.10 3.22 6.56
N LYS A 59 -8.49 3.80 7.70
CA LYS A 59 -8.90 5.19 7.79
C LYS A 59 -8.31 5.93 8.97
N TRP A 60 -8.08 7.22 8.77
CA TRP A 60 -7.86 8.20 9.83
C TRP A 60 -9.03 9.18 9.84
N LEU A 61 -9.64 9.33 11.01
CA LEU A 61 -10.81 10.19 11.19
C LEU A 61 -10.37 11.59 11.65
N ASN A 62 -11.14 12.61 11.27
CA ASN A 62 -10.96 13.99 11.73
C ASN A 62 -9.55 14.54 11.49
N VAL A 63 -8.92 14.20 10.36
CA VAL A 63 -7.58 14.68 10.04
C VAL A 63 -7.66 16.14 9.63
N SER A 64 -6.85 16.99 10.25
CA SER A 64 -6.75 18.39 9.83
C SER A 64 -6.28 18.49 8.38
N VAL A 65 -7.07 19.17 7.55
CA VAL A 65 -6.71 19.46 6.16
C VAL A 65 -5.45 20.30 6.15
N ASN A 66 -4.46 19.90 5.35
CA ASN A 66 -3.10 20.47 5.33
C ASN A 66 -2.29 20.28 6.63
N GLY A 67 -2.78 19.46 7.58
CA GLY A 67 -2.00 18.97 8.70
C GLY A 67 -0.89 18.02 8.26
N VAL A 68 -0.01 17.64 9.20
CA VAL A 68 1.18 16.81 8.94
C VAL A 68 0.80 15.49 8.26
N LEU A 69 -0.20 14.79 8.79
CA LEU A 69 -0.69 13.52 8.22
C LEU A 69 -1.24 13.70 6.80
N HIS A 70 -2.10 14.71 6.60
CA HIS A 70 -2.67 15.01 5.29
C HIS A 70 -1.56 15.30 4.26
N LYS A 71 -0.61 16.19 4.60
CA LYS A 71 0.52 16.53 3.73
C LYS A 71 1.41 15.33 3.44
N HIS A 72 1.70 14.50 4.46
CA HIS A 72 2.55 13.32 4.30
C HIS A 72 1.90 12.31 3.33
N LEU A 73 0.62 12.00 3.54
CA LEU A 73 -0.12 11.06 2.69
C LEU A 73 -0.28 11.59 1.27
N VAL A 74 -0.65 12.86 1.10
CA VAL A 74 -0.78 13.48 -0.24
C VAL A 74 0.56 13.47 -0.97
N THR A 75 1.67 13.77 -0.29
CA THR A 75 3.00 13.79 -0.92
C THR A 75 3.46 12.39 -1.33
N LYS A 76 3.18 11.36 -0.51
CA LYS A 76 3.62 9.97 -0.75
C LYS A 76 2.72 9.19 -1.69
N ILE A 77 1.42 9.44 -1.67
CA ILE A 77 0.42 8.62 -2.39
C ILE A 77 -0.06 9.36 -3.64
N TRP A 78 -0.35 10.66 -3.54
CA TRP A 78 -0.91 11.41 -4.66
C TRP A 78 0.17 11.89 -5.63
N GLY A 79 1.43 12.01 -5.19
CA GLY A 79 2.56 12.35 -6.05
C GLY A 79 2.40 13.67 -6.82
N ARG A 80 1.58 14.60 -6.33
CA ARG A 80 1.12 15.76 -7.11
C ARG A 80 2.21 16.78 -7.47
N ASN A 81 3.46 16.62 -7.02
CA ASN A 81 4.47 17.65 -7.24
C ASN A 81 5.96 17.27 -7.06
N ASN A 82 6.43 16.07 -7.43
CA ASN A 82 7.87 15.80 -7.30
C ASN A 82 8.46 15.08 -8.51
N GLU A 83 9.58 15.60 -8.98
CA GLU A 83 10.55 14.97 -9.89
C GLU A 83 10.93 13.52 -9.48
N ASN A 84 10.62 13.13 -8.23
CA ASN A 84 10.79 11.80 -7.67
C ASN A 84 9.62 10.82 -7.93
N ALA A 85 8.58 11.22 -8.68
CA ALA A 85 7.49 10.32 -9.07
C ALA A 85 8.02 9.09 -9.83
N HIS A 86 9.08 9.25 -10.65
CA HIS A 86 9.76 8.13 -11.31
C HIS A 86 10.45 7.17 -10.33
N ILE A 87 11.07 7.68 -9.26
CA ILE A 87 11.75 6.86 -8.24
C ILE A 87 10.73 6.06 -7.42
N GLN A 88 9.60 6.67 -7.07
CA GLN A 88 8.52 5.96 -6.36
C GLN A 88 7.82 4.95 -7.27
N ARG A 89 7.68 5.26 -8.56
CA ARG A 89 7.17 4.30 -9.56
C ARG A 89 8.13 3.14 -9.75
N ALA A 90 9.44 3.38 -9.78
CA ALA A 90 10.46 2.33 -9.81
C ALA A 90 10.41 1.44 -8.56
N ALA A 91 10.27 2.02 -7.35
CA ALA A 91 10.10 1.25 -6.12
C ALA A 91 8.79 0.44 -6.07
N LEU A 92 7.76 0.86 -6.82
CA LEU A 92 6.50 0.14 -7.00
C LEU A 92 6.55 -0.89 -8.15
N GLU A 93 7.29 -0.60 -9.23
CA GLU A 93 7.51 -1.48 -10.38
C GLU A 93 8.43 -2.66 -10.04
N GLU A 94 9.45 -2.44 -9.20
CA GLU A 94 10.32 -3.51 -8.69
C GLU A 94 9.51 -4.52 -7.83
N LEU A 95 8.38 -4.10 -7.26
CA LEU A 95 7.42 -4.96 -6.55
C LEU A 95 6.36 -5.60 -7.45
N SER A 96 6.16 -5.11 -8.68
CA SER A 96 5.36 -5.80 -9.69
C SER A 96 6.29 -6.65 -10.55
N MET A 97 6.51 -7.89 -10.13
CA MET A 97 7.34 -8.87 -10.84
C MET A 97 7.14 -8.78 -12.36
N HIS A 98 8.23 -8.58 -13.09
CA HIS A 98 8.30 -9.06 -14.46
C HIS A 98 7.85 -10.52 -14.47
N VAL A 99 6.79 -10.79 -15.23
CA VAL A 99 6.46 -12.14 -15.66
C VAL A 99 7.70 -12.63 -16.40
N ILE A 100 8.50 -13.47 -15.74
CA ILE A 100 9.48 -14.29 -16.45
C ILE A 100 8.62 -15.23 -17.29
N SER A 101 8.46 -14.90 -18.57
CA SER A 101 7.79 -15.79 -19.53
C SER A 101 8.56 -17.12 -19.54
N PRO A 102 7.95 -18.24 -19.13
CA PRO A 102 8.57 -19.54 -19.28
C PRO A 102 8.40 -19.98 -20.74
N SER A 103 9.18 -19.40 -21.63
CA SER A 103 9.21 -19.82 -23.03
C SER A 103 10.64 -19.80 -23.55
N LYS A 104 11.49 -20.64 -22.95
CA LYS A 104 12.62 -21.32 -23.60
C LYS A 104 13.19 -22.42 -22.67
N LEU A 105 12.31 -23.31 -22.21
CA LEU A 105 12.72 -24.69 -21.99
C LEU A 105 12.52 -25.41 -23.34
N ALA A 106 13.45 -25.19 -24.25
CA ALA A 106 13.68 -26.13 -25.34
C ALA A 106 14.77 -27.08 -24.86
N PHE A 107 14.35 -28.17 -24.22
CA PHE A 107 15.11 -29.40 -24.28
C PHE A 107 15.03 -29.88 -25.74
N SER A 108 16.16 -29.87 -26.44
CA SER A 108 16.39 -30.77 -27.55
C SER A 108 17.65 -31.56 -27.23
N ILE A 109 17.51 -32.85 -27.50
CA ILE A 109 18.37 -34.00 -27.20
C ILE A 109 19.76 -33.83 -27.79
#